data_AF-A0A374EE23-F1
#
_entry.id   AF-A0A374EE23-F1
#
_cell.length_a   1.000
_cell.length_b   1.000
_cell.length_c   1.000
_cell.angle_alpha   90.00
_cell.angle_beta   90.00
_cell.angle_gamma   90.00
#
_symmetry.space_group_name_H-M   'P 1'
#
loop_
_entity.id
_entity.type
_entity.pdbx_description
1 polymer ?
#
loop_
_entity_poly.entity_id
_entity_poly.type
_entity_poly.pdbx_seq_one_letter_code
_entity_poly.pdbx_strand_id
1 'polypeptide(L)'
;MNNMEIQPEAIIEIVGTQYNNRAINHKDLMLSQKLVMKHQLDNPHDPNAVVITTNTAKELGLLPKGYASLYAPAIDSQKYNFIVEVIKTEYDPERPILIVKITAEHIVRNEQEVENSILKYIQNIANGHAQEKNEYIKLSILVQLTLTNLLSV
;
A
#
# COMPACT_ATOMS: atom_id res chain seq x y z
N MET A 1 -18.19 -3.06 -3.48
CA MET A 1 -16.75 -3.31 -3.72
C MET A 1 -16.01 -2.31 -2.87
N ASN A 2 -15.19 -2.75 -1.91
CA ASN A 2 -14.34 -1.85 -1.14
C ASN A 2 -13.32 -1.26 -2.11
N ASN A 3 -13.39 0.04 -2.37
CA ASN A 3 -12.32 0.79 -3.01
C ASN A 3 -11.14 0.84 -2.03
N MET A 4 -10.36 -0.24 -1.92
CA MET A 4 -9.05 -0.17 -1.30
C MET A 4 -8.15 0.62 -2.26
N GLU A 5 -8.02 1.91 -1.99
CA GLU A 5 -7.14 2.82 -2.70
C GLU A 5 -5.68 2.47 -2.36
N ILE A 6 -4.79 2.53 -3.36
CA ILE A 6 -3.35 2.33 -3.17
C ILE A 6 -2.87 3.35 -2.15
N GLN A 7 -2.29 2.86 -1.05
CA GLN A 7 -1.72 3.74 -0.04
C GLN A 7 -0.47 4.42 -0.62
N PRO A 8 -0.23 5.71 -0.31
CA PRO A 8 0.97 6.41 -0.77
C PRO A 8 2.26 5.70 -0.38
N GLU A 9 2.27 5.06 0.79
CA GLU A 9 3.38 4.26 1.28
C GLU A 9 2.90 2.96 1.93
N ALA A 10 3.64 1.87 1.71
CA ALA A 10 3.43 0.59 2.37
C ALA A 10 4.76 -0.09 2.68
N ILE A 11 4.87 -0.67 3.88
CA ILE A 11 5.98 -1.55 4.27
C ILE A 11 5.50 -2.99 4.22
N ILE A 12 6.14 -3.81 3.39
CA ILE A 12 5.65 -5.16 3.05
C ILE A 12 6.80 -6.16 3.14
N GLU A 13 6.56 -7.27 3.83
CA GLU A 13 7.43 -8.45 3.77
C GLU A 13 7.16 -9.24 2.48
N ILE A 14 8.22 -9.52 1.72
CA ILE A 14 8.17 -10.24 0.47
C ILE A 14 8.13 -11.75 0.73
N VAL A 15 7.26 -12.46 0.02
CA VAL A 15 7.04 -13.90 0.19
C VAL A 15 7.62 -14.72 -0.95
N GLY A 16 7.78 -16.02 -0.73
CA GLY A 16 8.31 -16.94 -1.75
C GLY A 16 9.78 -16.65 -2.11
N THR A 17 10.54 -16.13 -1.15
CA THR A 17 11.97 -15.81 -1.25
C THR A 17 12.86 -17.07 -1.31
N GLN A 18 12.34 -18.20 -0.81
CA GLN A 18 13.03 -19.49 -0.78
C GLN A 18 12.89 -20.31 -2.07
N TYR A 19 11.94 -19.99 -2.94
CA TYR A 19 11.65 -20.79 -4.13
C TYR A 19 12.48 -20.35 -5.33
N ASN A 20 12.54 -21.20 -6.36
CA ASN A 20 13.12 -20.88 -7.68
C ASN A 20 14.55 -20.28 -7.61
N ASN A 21 15.38 -20.78 -6.69
CA ASN A 21 16.75 -20.29 -6.45
C ASN A 21 16.83 -18.77 -6.15
N ARG A 22 15.76 -18.16 -5.64
CA ARG A 22 15.76 -16.73 -5.31
C ARG A 22 16.62 -16.41 -4.10
N ALA A 23 16.83 -17.36 -3.19
CA ALA A 23 17.57 -17.15 -1.95
C ALA A 23 18.98 -16.55 -2.17
N ILE A 24 19.71 -17.03 -3.18
CA ILE A 24 21.04 -16.52 -3.50
C ILE A 24 21.05 -15.04 -3.91
N ASN A 25 19.95 -14.54 -4.45
CA ASN A 25 19.84 -13.16 -4.94
C ASN A 25 19.73 -12.14 -3.79
N HIS A 26 19.50 -12.59 -2.55
CA HIS A 26 19.43 -11.71 -1.37
C HIS A 26 20.80 -11.40 -0.77
N LYS A 27 21.85 -12.15 -1.15
CA LYS A 27 23.19 -12.06 -0.54
C LYS A 27 23.82 -10.67 -0.63
N ASP A 28 23.62 -10.00 -1.77
CA ASP A 28 24.26 -8.71 -2.08
C ASP A 28 23.28 -7.53 -1.99
N LEU A 29 22.08 -7.73 -1.41
CA LEU A 29 21.12 -6.65 -1.23
C LEU A 29 21.59 -5.68 -0.15
N MET A 30 21.46 -4.38 -0.44
CA MET A 30 21.82 -3.31 0.50
C MET A 30 20.57 -2.56 0.97
N LEU A 31 20.64 -1.95 2.16
CA LEU A 31 19.62 -1.02 2.64
C LEU A 31 19.44 0.14 1.65
N SER A 32 18.19 0.58 1.48
CA SER A 32 17.76 1.61 0.55
C SER A 32 18.05 1.31 -0.93
N GLN A 33 18.47 0.08 -1.26
CA GLN A 33 18.64 -0.32 -2.65
C GLN A 33 17.29 -0.27 -3.37
N LYS A 34 17.27 0.37 -4.54
CA LYS A 34 16.11 0.40 -5.41
C LYS A 34 15.90 -0.96 -6.10
N LEU A 35 14.65 -1.41 -6.06
CA LEU A 35 14.18 -2.64 -6.67
C LEU A 35 13.12 -2.33 -7.73
N VAL A 36 12.80 -3.33 -8.54
CA VAL A 36 11.78 -3.24 -9.58
C VAL A 36 10.65 -4.20 -9.25
N MET A 37 9.44 -3.65 -9.24
CA MET A 37 8.19 -4.39 -9.09
C MET A 37 7.56 -4.59 -10.48
N LYS A 38 7.14 -5.81 -10.81
CA LYS A 38 6.51 -6.15 -12.10
C LYS A 38 5.31 -7.07 -11.92
N HIS A 39 4.24 -6.80 -12.64
CA HIS A 39 3.13 -7.73 -12.77
C HIS A 39 3.52 -8.90 -13.70
N GLN A 40 3.32 -10.15 -13.25
CA GLN A 40 3.55 -11.37 -14.01
C GLN A 40 2.21 -11.90 -14.57
N LEU A 41 1.83 -11.41 -15.76
CA LEU A 41 0.56 -11.77 -16.41
C LEU A 41 0.40 -13.28 -16.68
N ASP A 42 1.50 -13.98 -16.95
CA ASP A 42 1.51 -15.40 -17.31
C ASP A 42 1.75 -16.33 -16.10
N ASN A 43 1.56 -15.85 -14.86
CA ASN A 43 1.78 -16.67 -13.69
C ASN A 43 0.67 -17.75 -13.56
N PRO A 44 1.02 -19.05 -13.50
CA PRO A 44 0.05 -20.13 -13.53
C PRO A 44 -0.74 -20.29 -12.21
N HIS A 45 -0.34 -19.61 -11.13
CA HIS A 45 -0.93 -19.78 -9.80
C HIS A 45 -1.75 -18.57 -9.34
N ASP A 46 -1.37 -17.36 -9.76
CA ASP A 46 -2.06 -16.13 -9.39
C ASP A 46 -2.03 -15.13 -10.55
N PRO A 47 -3.17 -14.78 -11.17
CA PRO A 47 -3.22 -13.84 -12.28
C PRO A 47 -2.85 -12.41 -11.87
N ASN A 48 -2.74 -12.11 -10.57
CA ASN A 48 -2.27 -10.82 -10.06
C ASN A 48 -0.85 -10.91 -9.49
N ALA A 49 -0.08 -11.97 -9.77
CA ALA A 49 1.24 -12.16 -9.19
C ALA A 49 2.15 -10.96 -9.49
N VAL A 50 2.68 -10.32 -8.45
CA VAL A 50 3.63 -9.23 -8.58
C VAL A 50 4.99 -9.69 -8.06
N VAL A 51 5.98 -9.71 -8.94
CA VAL A 51 7.36 -10.10 -8.64
C VAL A 51 8.21 -8.89 -8.29
N ILE A 52 9.06 -9.05 -7.28
CA ILE A 52 10.12 -8.11 -6.92
C ILE A 52 11.43 -8.60 -7.49
N THR A 53 12.14 -7.72 -8.19
CA THR A 53 13.39 -8.03 -8.89
C THR A 53 14.46 -6.97 -8.61
N THR A 54 15.72 -7.35 -8.76
CA THR A 54 16.82 -6.37 -8.87
C THR A 54 16.72 -5.60 -10.19
N ASN A 55 17.49 -4.51 -10.33
CA ASN A 55 17.63 -3.80 -11.60
C ASN A 55 18.22 -4.67 -12.72
N THR A 56 18.93 -5.76 -12.36
CA THR A 56 19.45 -6.78 -13.29
C THR A 56 18.47 -7.93 -13.53
N ALA A 57 17.19 -7.75 -13.18
CA ALA A 57 16.10 -8.70 -13.38
C ALA A 57 16.24 -10.03 -12.62
N LYS A 58 17.04 -10.10 -11.56
CA LYS A 58 17.08 -11.26 -10.67
C LYS A 58 15.86 -11.24 -9.76
N GLU A 59 15.08 -12.32 -9.74
CA GLU A 59 13.90 -12.43 -8.86
C GLU A 59 14.30 -12.57 -7.39
N LEU A 60 13.61 -11.84 -6.53
CA LEU A 60 13.81 -11.85 -5.08
C LEU A 60 12.64 -12.51 -4.35
N GLY A 61 11.43 -12.36 -4.87
CA GLY A 61 10.21 -12.93 -4.32
C GLY A 61 8.98 -12.26 -4.90
N LEU A 62 7.84 -12.46 -4.25
CA LEU A 62 6.52 -12.01 -4.69
C LEU A 62 5.85 -11.14 -3.62
N LEU A 63 4.99 -10.21 -4.04
CA LEU A 63 4.07 -9.58 -3.09
C LEU A 63 3.09 -10.62 -2.52
N PRO A 64 2.73 -10.52 -1.22
CA PRO A 64 1.65 -11.33 -0.66
C PRO A 64 0.35 -11.10 -1.44
N LYS A 65 -0.46 -12.16 -1.59
CA LYS A 65 -1.68 -12.18 -2.44
C LYS A 65 -2.63 -11.00 -2.23
N GLY A 66 -2.84 -10.58 -0.97
CA GLY A 66 -3.68 -9.42 -0.64
C GLY A 66 -3.15 -8.13 -1.26
N TYR A 67 -1.85 -7.87 -1.15
CA TYR A 67 -1.21 -6.72 -1.80
C TYR A 67 -1.16 -6.90 -3.32
N ALA A 68 -0.80 -8.08 -3.81
CA ALA A 68 -0.71 -8.37 -5.25
C ALA A 68 -2.02 -8.02 -6.00
N SER A 69 -3.17 -8.36 -5.40
CA SER A 69 -4.50 -8.02 -5.94
C SER A 69 -4.80 -6.52 -6.07
N LEU A 70 -4.09 -5.68 -5.32
CA LEU A 70 -4.18 -4.22 -5.40
C LEU A 70 -3.13 -3.64 -6.36
N TYR A 71 -1.88 -4.12 -6.27
CA TYR A 71 -0.75 -3.56 -7.00
C TYR A 71 -0.73 -3.99 -8.48
N ALA A 72 -1.13 -5.21 -8.82
CA ALA A 72 -1.18 -5.66 -10.22
C ALA A 72 -2.03 -4.75 -11.13
N PRO A 73 -3.32 -4.49 -10.84
CA PRO A 73 -4.11 -3.56 -11.65
C PRO A 73 -3.59 -2.12 -11.57
N ALA A 74 -2.96 -1.72 -10.47
CA ALA A 74 -2.39 -0.38 -10.33
C ALA A 74 -1.14 -0.18 -11.23
N ILE A 75 -0.28 -1.19 -11.35
CA ILE A 75 0.84 -1.24 -12.29
C ILE A 75 0.31 -1.13 -13.73
N ASP A 76 -0.69 -1.96 -14.07
CA ASP A 76 -1.26 -1.99 -15.42
C ASP A 76 -1.98 -0.69 -15.80
N SER A 77 -2.53 0.02 -14.81
CA SER A 77 -3.20 1.31 -15.03
C SER A 77 -2.26 2.42 -15.51
N GLN A 78 -0.95 2.28 -15.26
CA GLN A 78 0.07 3.29 -15.54
C GLN A 78 -0.24 4.68 -14.95
N LYS A 79 -1.04 4.72 -13.87
CA LYS A 79 -1.38 5.94 -13.12
C LYS A 79 -0.37 6.24 -12.02
N TYR A 80 0.50 5.29 -11.70
CA TYR A 80 1.43 5.38 -10.58
C TYR A 80 2.86 5.09 -11.06
N ASN A 81 3.79 5.87 -10.54
CA ASN A 81 5.20 5.53 -10.49
C ASN A 81 5.46 4.88 -9.13
N PHE A 82 6.02 3.67 -9.13
CA PHE A 82 6.30 2.95 -7.89
C PHE A 82 7.80 2.95 -7.61
N ILE A 83 8.15 3.44 -6.43
CA ILE A 83 9.52 3.38 -5.90
C ILE A 83 9.54 2.26 -4.87
N VAL A 84 10.38 1.24 -5.09
CA VAL A 84 10.52 0.10 -4.19
C VAL A 84 11.93 0.12 -3.61
N GLU A 85 12.04 0.19 -2.28
CA GLU A 85 13.32 0.30 -1.57
C GLU A 85 13.45 -0.80 -0.52
N VAL A 86 14.65 -1.39 -0.40
CA VAL A 86 14.95 -2.34 0.68
C VAL A 86 14.99 -1.61 2.02
N ILE A 87 14.15 -2.02 2.96
CA ILE A 87 14.16 -1.54 4.35
C ILE A 87 14.87 -2.53 5.27
N LYS A 88 14.75 -3.82 4.95
CA LYS A 88 15.46 -4.89 5.66
C LYS A 88 15.73 -6.04 4.71
N THR A 89 16.92 -6.62 4.83
CA THR A 89 17.28 -7.86 4.15
C THR A 89 18.13 -8.71 5.08
N GLU A 90 17.83 -10.00 5.16
CA GLU A 90 18.66 -11.00 5.84
C GLU A 90 18.83 -12.18 4.89
N TYR A 91 20.08 -12.45 4.51
CA TYR A 91 20.39 -13.61 3.70
C TYR A 91 20.36 -14.86 4.57
N ASP A 92 19.52 -15.80 4.17
CA ASP A 92 19.48 -17.16 4.68
C ASP A 92 19.28 -18.12 3.48
N PRO A 93 20.06 -19.21 3.36
CA PRO A 93 19.95 -20.12 2.22
C PRO A 93 18.59 -20.82 2.10
N GLU A 94 17.86 -20.98 3.21
CA GLU A 94 16.57 -21.67 3.25
C GLU A 94 15.39 -20.70 3.25
N ARG A 95 15.52 -19.55 3.92
CA ARG A 95 14.44 -18.56 4.04
C ARG A 95 14.97 -17.14 4.23
N PRO A 96 15.41 -16.47 3.16
CA PRO A 96 15.80 -15.08 3.25
C PRO A 96 14.62 -14.20 3.63
N ILE A 97 14.89 -13.17 4.43
CA ILE A 97 13.91 -12.15 4.81
C ILE A 97 14.16 -10.92 3.94
N LEU A 98 13.10 -10.43 3.29
CA LEU A 98 13.14 -9.16 2.56
C LEU A 98 11.91 -8.34 2.92
N ILE A 99 12.14 -7.14 3.46
CA ILE A 99 11.10 -6.15 3.72
C ILE A 99 11.39 -4.94 2.86
N VAL A 100 10.38 -4.51 2.11
CA VAL A 100 10.47 -3.36 1.22
C VAL A 100 9.51 -2.26 1.66
N LYS A 101 9.87 -1.02 1.35
CA LYS A 101 8.95 0.11 1.32
C LYS A 101 8.56 0.34 -0.13
N ILE A 102 7.27 0.43 -0.39
CA ILE A 102 6.71 0.81 -1.69
C ILE A 102 6.11 2.19 -1.53
N THR A 103 6.59 3.16 -2.29
CA THR A 103 6.01 4.49 -2.41
C THR A 103 5.31 4.59 -3.77
N ALA A 104 4.04 4.97 -3.75
CA ALA A 104 3.21 5.13 -4.94
C ALA A 104 3.01 6.62 -5.23
N GLU A 105 3.61 7.11 -6.31
CA GLU A 105 3.48 8.48 -6.76
C GLU A 105 2.51 8.54 -7.94
N HIS A 106 1.46 9.35 -7.86
CA HIS A 106 0.60 9.56 -9.01
C HIS A 106 1.38 10.18 -10.17
N ILE A 107 1.32 9.55 -11.33
CA ILE A 107 1.82 10.13 -12.57
C ILE A 107 0.82 11.21 -12.98
N VAL A 108 1.14 12.44 -12.65
CA VAL A 108 0.38 13.62 -13.08
C VAL A 108 0.56 13.78 -14.58
N ARG A 109 -0.52 13.58 -15.37
CA ARG A 109 -0.48 13.75 -16.82
C ARG A 109 -1.04 15.11 -17.28
N ASN A 110 -1.83 15.82 -16.47
CA ASN A 110 -2.27 17.20 -16.72
C ASN A 110 -2.59 17.98 -15.43
N GLU A 111 -2.63 19.32 -15.50
CA GLU A 111 -2.94 20.21 -14.37
C GLU A 111 -4.35 20.00 -13.78
N GLN A 112 -5.33 19.65 -14.61
CA GLN A 112 -6.72 19.40 -14.20
C GLN A 112 -6.85 18.19 -13.26
N GLU A 113 -6.05 17.15 -13.46
CA GLU A 113 -6.01 15.95 -12.62
C GLU A 113 -5.37 16.23 -11.25
N VAL A 114 -4.40 17.15 -11.20
CA VAL A 114 -3.85 17.66 -9.94
C VAL A 114 -4.90 18.43 -9.18
N GLU A 115 -5.60 19.34 -9.86
CA GLU A 115 -6.65 20.16 -9.25
C GLU A 115 -7.78 19.28 -8.69
N ASN A 116 -8.21 18.26 -9.44
CA ASN A 116 -9.22 17.30 -8.98
C ASN A 116 -8.72 16.45 -7.80
N SER A 117 -7.46 16.03 -7.79
CA SER A 117 -6.87 15.28 -6.68
C SER A 117 -6.77 16.10 -5.40
N ILE A 118 -6.37 17.38 -5.52
CA ILE A 118 -6.35 18.34 -4.41
C ILE A 118 -7.76 18.57 -3.87
N LEU A 119 -8.74 18.80 -4.76
CA LEU A 119 -10.14 19.00 -4.36
C LEU A 119 -10.70 17.79 -3.62
N LYS A 120 -10.42 16.57 -4.10
CA LYS A 120 -10.85 15.32 -3.44
C LYS A 120 -10.21 15.18 -2.06
N TYR A 121 -8.92 15.51 -1.92
CA TYR A 121 -8.22 15.50 -0.64
C TYR A 121 -8.82 16.51 0.37
N ILE A 122 -9.05 17.75 -0.07
CA ILE A 122 -9.69 18.79 0.76
C ILE A 122 -11.11 18.37 1.17
N GLN A 123 -11.90 17.82 0.24
CA GLN A 123 -13.24 17.31 0.54
C GLN A 123 -13.20 16.18 1.56
N ASN A 124 -12.24 15.26 1.49
CA ASN A 124 -12.10 14.18 2.46
C ASN A 124 -11.75 14.72 3.86
N ILE A 125 -10.87 15.72 3.97
CA ILE A 125 -10.58 16.39 5.24
C ILE A 125 -11.83 17.10 5.78
N ALA A 126 -12.53 17.86 4.93
CA ALA A 126 -13.74 18.56 5.33
C ALA A 126 -14.84 17.60 5.80
N ASN A 127 -15.01 16.47 5.11
CA ASN A 127 -15.97 15.44 5.46
C ASN A 127 -15.59 14.70 6.75
N GLY A 128 -14.30 14.42 6.97
CA GLY A 128 -13.80 13.87 8.23
C GLY A 128 -14.09 14.81 9.42
N HIS A 129 -13.77 16.10 9.29
CA HIS A 129 -14.11 17.10 10.29
C HIS A 129 -15.62 17.25 10.52
N ALA A 130 -16.43 17.16 9.46
CA ALA A 130 -17.88 17.21 9.58
C ALA A 130 -18.45 15.98 10.31
N GLN A 131 -17.88 14.80 10.09
CA GLN A 131 -18.23 13.58 10.82
C GLN A 131 -17.86 13.68 12.30
N GLU A 132 -16.64 14.08 12.64
CA GLU A 132 -16.21 14.29 14.03
C GLU A 132 -17.10 15.32 14.76
N LYS A 133 -17.44 16.42 14.09
CA LYS A 133 -18.32 17.45 14.67
C LYS A 133 -19.74 16.93 14.89
N ASN A 134 -20.27 16.13 13.97
CA ASN A 134 -21.60 15.52 14.13
C ASN A 134 -21.63 14.48 15.25
N GLU A 135 -20.56 13.70 15.43
CA GLU A 135 -20.44 12.78 16.56
C GLU A 135 -20.35 13.52 17.89
N TYR A 136 -19.56 14.60 17.95
CA TYR A 136 -19.47 15.44 19.15
C TYR A 136 -20.83 16.06 19.51
N ILE A 137 -21.57 16.59 18.53
CA ILE A 137 -22.92 17.15 18.77
C ILE A 137 -23.88 16.07 19.27
N LYS A 138 -23.89 14.88 18.66
CA LYS A 138 -24.71 13.75 19.13
C LYS A 138 -24.36 13.34 20.55
N LEU A 139 -23.07 13.25 20.89
CA LEU A 139 -22.61 12.92 22.23
C LEU A 139 -23.07 13.99 23.24
N SER A 140 -22.94 15.26 22.88
CA SER A 140 -23.34 16.40 23.73
C SER A 140 -24.84 16.40 24.00
N ILE A 141 -25.66 16.17 22.97
CA ILE A 141 -27.12 16.07 23.11
C ILE A 141 -27.51 14.86 23.97
N LEU A 142 -26.86 13.72 23.78
CA LEU A 142 -27.12 12.52 24.58
C LEU A 142 -26.79 12.75 26.07
N VAL A 143 -25.65 13.36 26.36
CA VAL A 143 -25.23 13.73 27.72
C VAL A 143 -26.23 14.71 28.36
N GLN A 144 -26.74 15.68 27.60
CA GLN A 144 -27.70 16.65 28.11
C GLN A 144 -29.07 16.01 28.39
N LEU A 145 -29.54 15.10 27.53
CA LEU A 145 -30.77 14.34 27.75
C LEU A 145 -30.68 13.41 28.95
N THR A 146 -29.55 12.72 29.17
CA THR A 146 -29.36 11.85 30.34
C THR A 146 -29.28 12.64 31.64
N LEU A 147 -28.56 13.78 31.67
CA LEU A 147 -28.53 14.69 32.82
C LEU A 147 -29.92 15.25 33.15
N THR A 148 -30.71 15.61 32.13
CA THR A 148 -32.07 16.14 32.35
C THR A 148 -32.98 15.07 32.95
N ASN A 149 -32.90 13.83 32.48
CA ASN A 149 -33.68 12.70 33.02
C ASN A 149 -33.27 12.32 34.46
N LEU A 150 -32.00 12.51 34.84
CA LEU A 150 -31.49 12.26 36.19
C LEU A 150 -31.91 13.34 37.20
N LEU A 151 -32.14 14.57 36.75
CA LEU A 151 -32.54 15.71 37.59
C LEU A 151 -34.07 15.88 37.69
N SER A 152 -34.83 15.09 36.94
CA SER A 152 -36.31 15.09 36.93
C SER A 152 -36.93 13.99 37.81
N VAL A 153 -36.14 13.36 38.69
CA VAL A 153 -36.57 12.41 39.74
C VAL A 153 -36.34 13.05 41.10
#